data_AF-A0A317UEE5-F1
#
_entry.id   AF-A0A317UEE5-F1
#
_cell.length_a   1.000
_cell.length_b   1.000
_cell.length_c   1.000
_cell.angle_alpha   90.00
_cell.angle_beta   90.00
_cell.angle_gamma   90.00
#
_symmetry.space_group_name_H-M   'P 1'
#
loop_
_entity.id
_entity.type
_entity.pdbx_description
1 polymer ?
#
loop_
_entity_poly.entity_id
_entity_poly.type
_entity_poly.pdbx_seq_one_letter_code
_entity_poly.pdbx_strand_id
1 'polypeptide(L)' 'MAQKRMFTMKIVDSDAFLSMSASAQCAYFHLCMRSDNDGYLRNWKRIFQIISITEKDIFELIENGYLKKNDKWYI' A
#
# COMPACT_ATOMS: atom_id res chain seq x y z
N MET A 1 23.16 2.02 -1.27
CA MET A 1 22.30 0.85 -1.03
C MET A 1 21.00 1.05 -1.79
N ALA A 2 20.63 0.16 -2.70
CA ALA A 2 19.41 0.30 -3.48
C ALA A 2 18.20 0.06 -2.57
N GLN A 3 17.30 1.04 -2.47
CA GLN A 3 15.99 0.84 -1.84
C GLN A 3 15.23 -0.15 -2.73
N LYS A 4 15.06 -1.39 -2.26
CA LYS A 4 14.30 -2.42 -2.99
C LYS A 4 12.82 -2.08 -2.86
N ARG A 5 12.26 -1.44 -3.89
CA ARG A 5 10.83 -1.13 -3.94
C ARG A 5 10.08 -2.43 -4.25
N MET A 6 9.18 -2.83 -3.35
CA MET A 6 8.54 -4.14 -3.37
C MET A 6 7.21 -4.13 -4.14
N PHE A 7 7.24 -3.78 -5.43
CA PHE A 7 6.10 -4.06 -6.32
C PHE A 7 6.57 -4.34 -7.75
N THR A 8 5.80 -5.14 -8.49
CA THR A 8 6.16 -5.64 -9.83
C THR A 8 4.99 -5.44 -10.79
N MET A 9 5.26 -5.45 -12.10
CA MET A 9 4.20 -5.41 -13.12
C MET A 9 3.16 -6.52 -12.91
N LYS A 10 3.59 -7.70 -12.46
CA LYS A 10 2.70 -8.82 -12.13
C LYS A 10 1.61 -8.47 -11.11
N ILE A 11 1.90 -7.58 -10.15
CA ILE A 11 0.91 -7.14 -9.16
C ILE A 11 -0.08 -6.16 -9.80
N VAL A 12 0.42 -5.13 -10.48
CA VAL A 12 -0.41 -4.05 -11.02
C VAL A 12 -1.23 -4.47 -12.25
N ASP A 13 -0.78 -5.50 -12.96
CA ASP A 13 -1.50 -6.09 -14.09
C ASP A 13 -2.48 -7.19 -13.64
N SER A 14 -2.57 -7.50 -12.34
CA SER A 14 -3.51 -8.51 -11.85
C SER A 14 -4.96 -7.98 -11.85
N ASP A 15 -5.91 -8.85 -12.19
CA ASP A 15 -7.33 -8.50 -12.20
C ASP A 15 -7.80 -7.93 -10.85
N ALA A 16 -7.31 -8.50 -9.74
CA ALA A 16 -7.63 -8.03 -8.40
C ALA A 16 -7.13 -6.60 -8.14
N PHE A 17 -5.97 -6.23 -8.67
CA PHE A 17 -5.47 -4.85 -8.55
C PHE A 17 -6.26 -3.89 -9.44
N LEU A 18 -6.50 -4.28 -10.70
CA LEU A 18 -7.22 -3.48 -11.68
C LEU A 18 -8.70 -3.29 -11.32
N SER A 19 -9.29 -4.19 -10.55
CA SER A 19 -10.66 -4.05 -10.03
C SER A 19 -10.81 -3.06 -8.89
N MET A 20 -9.71 -2.66 -8.23
CA MET A 20 -9.76 -1.69 -7.14
C MET A 20 -10.01 -0.27 -7.65
N SER A 21 -10.54 0.59 -6.78
CA SER A 21 -10.67 2.02 -7.06
C SER A 21 -9.31 2.67 -7.37
N ALA A 22 -9.32 3.68 -8.24
CA ALA A 22 -8.11 4.43 -8.58
C ALA A 22 -7.44 5.08 -7.35
N SER A 23 -8.23 5.43 -6.34
CA SER A 23 -7.75 5.98 -5.06
C SER A 23 -7.00 4.93 -4.25
N ALA A 24 -7.53 3.71 -4.12
CA ALA A 24 -6.84 2.59 -3.47
C ALA A 24 -5.56 2.19 -4.23
N GLN A 25 -5.59 2.15 -5.56
CA GLN A 25 -4.38 1.90 -6.36
C GLN A 25 -3.30 2.98 -6.13
N CYS A 26 -3.68 4.26 -6.14
CA CYS A 26 -2.76 5.37 -5.81
C CYS A 26 -2.18 5.25 -4.40
N ALA A 27 -3.03 4.89 -3.44
CA ALA A 27 -2.62 4.67 -2.06
C ALA A 27 -1.59 3.55 -1.97
N TYR A 28 -1.82 2.40 -2.60
CA TYR A 28 -0.87 1.29 -2.65
C TYR A 28 0.52 1.74 -3.12
N PHE A 29 0.60 2.43 -4.27
CA PHE A 29 1.88 2.94 -4.78
C PHE A 29 2.58 3.87 -3.80
N HIS A 30 1.82 4.76 -3.17
CA HIS A 30 2.37 5.69 -2.18
C HIS A 30 2.86 5.00 -0.90
N LEU A 31 2.22 3.91 -0.49
CA LEU A 31 2.64 3.09 0.63
C LEU A 31 3.90 2.29 0.29
N CYS A 32 3.97 1.65 -0.89
CA CYS A 32 5.18 0.97 -1.37
C CYS A 32 6.41 1.86 -1.47
N MET A 33 6.21 3.13 -1.81
CA MET A 33 7.31 4.10 -1.89
C MET A 33 7.82 4.55 -0.51
N ARG A 34 7.01 4.35 0.54
CA ARG A 34 7.29 4.83 1.91
C ARG A 34 7.50 3.71 2.92
N SER A 35 7.37 2.45 2.50
CA SER A 35 7.72 1.28 3.29
C SER A 35 9.24 1.13 3.36
N ASP A 36 9.71 0.44 4.40
CA ASP A 36 11.10 -0.01 4.43
C ASP A 36 11.30 -1.27 3.55
N ASN A 37 12.51 -1.84 3.58
CA ASN A 37 12.89 -2.98 2.74
C ASN A 37 12.06 -4.25 3.03
N ASP A 38 11.45 -4.32 4.21
CA ASP A 38 10.62 -5.45 4.65
C ASP A 38 9.12 -5.17 4.46
N GLY A 39 8.76 -4.03 3.85
CA GLY A 39 7.37 -3.64 3.62
C GLY A 39 6.71 -2.91 4.80
N TYR A 40 7.42 -2.64 5.90
CA TYR A 40 6.81 -1.98 7.06
C TYR A 40 6.67 -0.47 6.89
N LEU A 41 5.51 0.04 7.30
CA LEU A 41 5.19 1.46 7.35
C LEU A 41 5.47 2.02 8.75
N ARG A 42 6.74 2.31 9.05
CA ARG A 42 7.20 2.76 10.39
C ARG A 42 6.44 3.99 10.92
N ASN A 43 6.11 4.94 10.05
CA ASN A 43 5.41 6.18 10.38
C ASN A 43 4.00 6.25 9.76
N TRP A 44 3.26 5.14 9.77
CA TRP A 44 1.98 4.98 9.06
C TRP A 44 0.97 6.11 9.30
N LYS A 45 0.82 6.62 10.54
CA LYS A 45 -0.12 7.72 10.86
C LYS A 45 0.18 8.97 10.04
N ARG A 46 1.46 9.36 9.99
CA ARG A 46 1.93 10.51 9.22
C ARG A 46 1.83 10.25 7.72
N ILE A 47 2.15 9.03 7.29
CA ILE A 47 2.05 8.64 5.88
C ILE A 47 0.61 8.77 5.39
N PHE A 48 -0.34 8.19 6.13
CA PHE A 48 -1.77 8.22 5.80
C PHE A 48 -2.30 9.65 5.72
N GLN A 49 -1.90 10.52 6.65
CA GLN A 49 -2.24 11.95 6.61
C GLN A 49 -1.66 12.67 5.38
N ILE A 50 -0.38 12.46 5.05
CA ILE A 50 0.28 13.17 3.93
C ILE A 50 -0.34 12.75 2.59
N ILE A 51 -0.66 11.47 2.42
CA ILE A 51 -1.23 10.95 1.17
C ILE A 51 -2.75 11.10 1.11
N SER A 52 -3.37 11.61 2.20
CA SER A 52 -4.82 11.78 2.34
C SER A 52 -5.61 10.50 2.02
N ILE A 53 -5.09 9.35 2.45
CA ILE A 53 -5.78 8.06 2.27
C ILE A 53 -7.06 8.03 3.10
N THR A 54 -8.15 7.54 2.51
CA THR A 54 -9.43 7.41 3.20
C THR A 54 -9.58 6.04 3.85
N GLU A 55 -10.54 5.90 4.78
CA GLU A 55 -10.85 4.60 5.38
C GLU A 55 -11.33 3.58 4.34
N LYS A 56 -12.00 4.03 3.27
CA LYS A 56 -12.45 3.18 2.17
C LYS A 56 -11.27 2.57 1.41
N ASP A 57 -10.25 3.39 1.12
CA ASP A 57 -9.04 2.91 0.44
C ASP A 57 -8.30 1.89 1.31
N ILE A 58 -8.18 2.16 2.62
CA ILE A 58 -7.55 1.24 3.58
C ILE A 58 -8.32 -0.10 3.59
N PHE A 59 -9.64 -0.04 3.68
CA PHE A 59 -10.48 -1.22 3.71
C PHE A 59 -10.34 -2.05 2.42
N GLU A 60 -10.44 -1.41 1.26
CA GLU A 60 -10.27 -2.05 -0.05
C GLU A 60 -8.90 -2.71 -0.21
N LEU A 61 -7.83 -2.05 0.25
CA LEU A 61 -6.48 -2.62 0.24
C LEU A 61 -6.34 -3.83 1.18
N ILE A 62 -7.02 -3.83 2.32
CA ILE A 62 -7.01 -4.96 3.26
C ILE A 62 -7.78 -6.13 2.67
N GLU A 63 -8.99 -5.89 2.14
CA GLU A 63 -9.82 -6.94 1.54
C GLU A 63 -9.14 -7.64 0.36
N ASN A 64 -8.45 -6.87 -0.49
CA ASN A 64 -7.71 -7.41 -1.61
C ASN A 64 -6.30 -7.92 -1.23
N GLY A 65 -5.90 -7.83 0.05
CA GLY A 65 -4.67 -8.40 0.57
C GLY A 65 -3.38 -7.60 0.30
N TYR A 66 -3.50 -6.34 -0.14
CA TYR A 66 -2.40 -5.41 -0.45
C TYR A 66 -1.94 -4.56 0.73
N LEU A 67 -2.68 -4.57 1.83
CA LEU A 67 -2.31 -3.91 3.07
C LEU A 67 -2.71 -4.79 4.25
N LYS A 68 -1.81 -5.00 5.19
CA LYS A 68 -2.07 -5.83 6.37
C LYS A 68 -1.69 -5.08 7.63
N LYS A 69 -2.44 -5.37 8.70
CA LYS A 69 -2.22 -4.79 10.02
C LYS A 69 -2.06 -5.92 11.03
N ASN A 70 -0.86 -6.00 11.60
CA ASN A 70 -0.61 -6.74 12.85
C ASN A 70 -0.27 -5.70 13.94
N ASP A 71 0.88 -5.81 14.60
CA ASP A 71 1.41 -4.76 15.50
C ASP A 71 1.79 -3.47 14.74
N LYS A 72 2.08 -3.61 13.45
CA LYS A 72 2.43 -2.53 12.51
C LYS A 72 1.71 -2.74 11.19
N TRP A 73 1.61 -1.67 10.41
CA TRP A 73 1.15 -1.73 9.04
C TRP A 73 2.28 -2.19 8.11
N TYR A 74 1.95 -3.11 7.20
CA TYR A 74 2.87 -3.56 6.16
C TYR A 74 2.12 -3.83 4.85
N ILE A 75 2.80 -3.58 3.75
CA ILE A 75 2.35 -3.88 2.39
C ILE A 75 2.78 -5.28 1.96
#